data_AF-A0A7X8AKB8-F1
#
_entry.id   AF-A0A7X8AKB8-F1
#
_cell.length_a   1.000
_cell.length_b   1.000
_cell.length_c   1.000
_cell.angle_alpha   90.00
_cell.angle_beta   90.00
_cell.angle_gamma   90.00
#
_symmetry.space_group_name_H-M   'P 1'
#
loop_
_entity.id
_entity.type
_entity.pdbx_description
1 polymer ?
#
loop_
_entity_poly.entity_id
_entity_poly.type
_entity_poly.pdbx_seq_one_letter_code
_entity_poly.pdbx_strand_id
1 'polypeptide(L)'
;MKSKLVGLLAIVVVVLGAAGCGGSDQPSGPAGESAASSQPAAASAKAGLQKIGDMADAWNELYKQNEAAFNDYEGMPIMELVTPATTFIGSVQFDLLNLDNADGHFTGKLMLAGYPAVMDRAGSTITFGYDFKREKDGFGPLAKAGDRMVENGSLDLKQGYYKAEDFTERGGTRIARSYHEFKRLGDGSMICLVFSGQAVDVRGDAQPSDSAIYIHNGKNRYDFVVAKGANGPAFTPISFADKGDLMKAQAMELFQAAGYTIDKSGGIQGGKLALDQ
;
A
#
# COMPACT_ATOMS: atom_id res chain seq x y z
N MET A 1 -41.07 -21.83 -28.96
CA MET A 1 -41.42 -20.87 -30.04
C MET A 1 -41.76 -19.53 -29.39
N LYS A 2 -41.36 -18.41 -30.02
CA LYS A 2 -41.43 -16.98 -29.58
C LYS A 2 -40.25 -16.58 -28.66
N SER A 3 -39.55 -15.46 -28.84
CA SER A 3 -39.38 -14.50 -29.93
C SER A 3 -38.05 -13.75 -29.67
N LYS A 4 -37.39 -13.28 -30.72
CA LYS A 4 -36.12 -12.56 -30.72
C LYS A 4 -36.31 -11.04 -30.49
N LEU A 5 -35.23 -10.41 -30.02
CA LEU A 5 -34.69 -9.05 -30.27
C LEU A 5 -35.64 -7.86 -30.55
N VAL A 6 -35.35 -6.71 -29.94
CA VAL A 6 -34.72 -5.50 -30.54
C VAL A 6 -34.82 -4.33 -29.54
N GLY A 7 -33.78 -3.49 -29.45
CA GLY A 7 -33.88 -2.18 -28.77
C GLY A 7 -32.56 -1.44 -28.58
N LEU A 8 -31.93 -1.03 -29.69
CA LEU A 8 -30.75 -0.15 -29.74
C LEU A 8 -31.23 1.31 -29.89
N LEU A 9 -30.68 2.28 -29.15
CA LEU A 9 -30.31 3.60 -29.70
C LEU A 9 -29.55 4.45 -28.67
N ALA A 10 -28.33 4.86 -29.05
CA ALA A 10 -27.55 5.90 -28.41
C ALA A 10 -27.84 7.25 -29.09
N ILE A 11 -27.82 8.34 -28.32
CA ILE A 11 -27.78 9.71 -28.87
C ILE A 11 -26.57 10.42 -28.25
N VAL A 12 -25.63 10.77 -29.11
CA VAL A 12 -24.51 11.69 -28.89
C VAL A 12 -24.96 13.07 -29.36
N VAL A 13 -24.74 14.11 -28.56
CA VAL A 13 -24.87 15.51 -28.99
C VAL A 13 -23.51 16.16 -28.86
N VAL A 14 -22.92 16.49 -30.01
CA VAL A 14 -21.77 17.38 -30.18
C VAL A 14 -22.32 18.77 -30.48
N VAL A 15 -21.83 19.79 -29.77
CA VAL A 15 -21.99 21.19 -30.20
C VAL A 15 -20.60 21.82 -30.25
N LEU A 16 -20.25 22.36 -31.42
CA LEU A 16 -19.05 23.14 -31.71
C LEU A 16 -19.47 24.55 -32.12
N GLY A 17 -18.69 25.55 -31.70
CA GLY A 17 -18.69 26.92 -32.19
C GLY A 17 -18.28 27.89 -31.08
N ALA A 18 -17.53 28.96 -31.28
CA ALA A 18 -16.66 29.48 -32.33
C ALA A 18 -15.85 30.61 -31.65
N ALA A 19 -14.64 30.90 -32.13
CA ALA A 19 -13.74 31.91 -31.59
C ALA A 19 -14.23 33.37 -31.81
N GLY A 20 -13.87 34.28 -30.88
CA GLY A 20 -13.99 35.73 -31.05
C GLY A 20 -13.33 36.49 -29.90
N CYS A 21 -12.32 37.30 -30.20
CA CYS A 21 -11.65 38.24 -29.29
C CYS A 21 -12.50 39.49 -29.01
N GLY A 22 -12.33 40.14 -27.85
CA GLY A 22 -12.78 41.53 -27.63
C GLY A 22 -12.89 41.90 -26.14
N GLY A 23 -12.28 43.02 -25.74
CA GLY A 23 -12.11 43.42 -24.35
C GLY A 23 -13.27 44.18 -23.68
N SER A 24 -12.97 44.57 -22.44
CA SER A 24 -13.56 45.60 -21.54
C SER A 24 -14.79 45.30 -20.67
N ASP A 25 -14.56 45.61 -19.38
CA ASP A 25 -15.42 46.14 -18.31
C ASP A 25 -16.28 45.21 -17.41
N GLN A 26 -15.89 45.21 -16.13
CA GLN A 26 -16.45 44.63 -14.89
C GLN A 26 -17.87 45.17 -14.58
N PRO A 27 -18.70 44.53 -13.69
CA PRO A 27 -18.38 44.45 -12.25
C PRO A 27 -18.73 43.14 -11.53
N SER A 28 -18.10 43.06 -10.36
CA SER A 28 -17.98 42.00 -9.36
C SER A 28 -19.25 41.71 -8.55
N GLY A 29 -19.46 40.43 -8.23
CA GLY A 29 -20.37 39.94 -7.18
C GLY A 29 -19.73 38.73 -6.46
N PRO A 30 -19.89 38.57 -5.13
CA PRO A 30 -18.96 37.81 -4.32
C PRO A 30 -19.28 36.32 -4.33
N ALA A 31 -18.33 35.48 -4.75
CA ALA A 31 -18.35 34.06 -4.47
C ALA A 31 -17.32 33.80 -3.36
N GLY A 32 -17.83 33.31 -2.22
CA GLY A 32 -17.06 33.06 -1.02
C GLY A 32 -15.84 32.17 -1.27
N GLU A 33 -14.76 32.50 -0.57
CA GLU A 33 -13.57 31.68 -0.43
C GLU A 33 -13.94 30.28 0.05
N SER A 34 -13.92 29.32 -0.88
CA SER A 34 -13.62 27.95 -0.50
C SER A 34 -12.11 27.90 -0.34
N ALA A 35 -11.65 27.92 0.91
CA ALA A 35 -10.25 27.70 1.27
C ALA A 35 -9.82 26.32 0.74
N ALA A 36 -9.19 26.30 -0.42
CA ALA A 36 -8.45 25.15 -0.90
C ALA A 36 -7.26 24.97 0.05
N SER A 37 -7.27 23.89 0.82
CA SER A 37 -6.08 23.44 1.53
C SER A 37 -4.99 23.19 0.49
N SER A 38 -4.01 24.09 0.45
CA SER A 38 -2.82 23.95 -0.38
C SER A 38 -1.94 22.85 0.22
N GLN A 39 -2.29 21.60 -0.06
CA GLN A 39 -1.43 20.46 0.24
C GLN A 39 -0.22 20.54 -0.70
N PRO A 40 1.03 20.50 -0.19
CA PRO A 40 2.20 20.46 -1.06
C PRO A 40 2.15 19.20 -1.93
N ALA A 41 2.17 19.37 -3.24
CA ALA A 41 2.32 18.27 -4.16
C ALA A 41 3.68 17.59 -3.86
N ALA A 42 3.65 16.29 -3.54
CA ALA A 42 4.88 15.54 -3.36
C ALA A 42 5.69 15.57 -4.66
N ALA A 43 6.92 16.08 -4.60
CA ALA A 43 7.84 15.99 -5.71
C ALA A 43 8.07 14.51 -6.05
N SER A 44 8.03 14.17 -7.34
CA SER A 44 8.26 12.81 -7.83
C SER A 44 9.62 12.28 -7.35
N ALA A 45 9.68 10.98 -7.04
CA ALA A 45 10.91 10.31 -6.66
C ALA A 45 12.06 10.62 -7.64
N LYS A 46 13.29 10.74 -7.12
CA LYS A 46 14.51 10.83 -7.94
C LYS A 46 14.57 9.64 -8.90
N ALA A 47 14.90 9.90 -10.17
CA ALA A 47 15.11 8.87 -11.20
C ALA A 47 15.99 7.72 -10.67
N GLY A 48 15.60 6.46 -10.89
CA GLY A 48 16.49 5.33 -10.61
C GLY A 48 15.86 3.97 -10.33
N LEU A 49 14.57 3.88 -9.99
CA LEU A 49 13.93 2.57 -9.76
C LEU A 49 13.75 1.82 -11.09
N GLN A 50 14.17 0.57 -11.12
CA GLN A 50 14.06 -0.34 -12.27
C GLN A 50 13.19 -1.57 -11.95
N LYS A 51 13.18 -2.02 -10.70
CA LYS A 51 12.54 -3.27 -10.25
C LYS A 51 12.01 -3.17 -8.81
N ILE A 52 11.31 -4.19 -8.33
CA ILE A 52 10.74 -4.21 -6.96
C ILE A 52 11.87 -4.19 -5.91
N GLY A 53 12.97 -4.90 -6.18
CA GLY A 53 14.17 -4.93 -5.35
C GLY A 53 14.75 -3.55 -5.07
N ASP A 54 14.65 -2.60 -5.99
CA ASP A 54 15.19 -1.25 -5.77
C ASP A 54 14.37 -0.47 -4.73
N MET A 55 13.06 -0.75 -4.62
CA MET A 55 12.21 -0.20 -3.54
C MET A 55 12.56 -0.84 -2.19
N ALA A 56 12.82 -2.14 -2.17
CA ALA A 56 13.27 -2.84 -0.98
C ALA A 56 14.63 -2.31 -0.50
N ASP A 57 15.57 -2.11 -1.42
CA ASP A 57 16.89 -1.54 -1.13
C ASP A 57 16.79 -0.12 -0.60
N ALA A 58 15.94 0.73 -1.20
CA ALA A 58 15.69 2.08 -0.70
C ALA A 58 15.14 2.08 0.74
N TRP A 59 14.19 1.18 1.05
CA TRP A 59 13.65 1.02 2.40
C TRP A 59 14.72 0.55 3.39
N ASN A 60 15.49 -0.47 3.02
CA ASN A 60 16.52 -1.07 3.87
C ASN A 60 17.67 -0.09 4.14
N GLU A 61 18.04 0.73 3.17
CA GLU A 61 19.06 1.76 3.35
C GLU A 61 18.62 2.82 4.37
N LEU A 62 17.37 3.29 4.30
CA LEU A 62 16.81 4.19 5.31
C LEU A 62 16.73 3.52 6.69
N TYR A 63 16.34 2.24 6.74
CA TYR A 63 16.32 1.48 7.99
C TYR A 63 17.71 1.40 8.64
N LYS A 64 18.75 1.08 7.87
CA LYS A 64 20.15 1.06 8.36
C LYS A 64 20.61 2.40 8.91
N GLN A 65 20.23 3.50 8.27
CA GLN A 65 20.56 4.85 8.75
C GLN A 65 19.94 5.16 10.11
N ASN A 66 18.84 4.49 10.46
CA ASN A 66 18.12 4.67 11.72
C ASN A 66 18.38 3.53 12.74
N GLU A 67 19.21 2.54 12.39
CA GLU A 67 19.43 1.32 13.17
C GLU A 67 19.88 1.59 14.62
N ALA A 68 20.79 2.56 14.81
CA ALA A 68 21.24 2.96 16.14
C ALA A 68 20.08 3.44 17.02
N ALA A 69 19.14 4.22 16.47
CA ALA A 69 18.01 4.73 17.22
C ALA A 69 17.04 3.61 17.66
N PHE A 70 16.92 2.54 16.87
CA PHE A 70 16.13 1.36 17.23
C PHE A 70 16.81 0.49 18.28
N ASN A 71 18.12 0.26 18.13
CA ASN A 71 18.90 -0.58 19.03
C ASN A 71 19.09 0.05 20.41
N ASP A 72 19.11 1.39 20.48
CA ASP A 72 19.20 2.15 21.73
C ASP A 72 17.84 2.34 22.41
N TYR A 73 16.75 1.79 21.86
CA TYR A 73 15.43 1.88 22.47
C TYR A 73 15.38 1.04 23.75
N GLU A 74 15.20 1.71 24.90
CA GLU A 74 15.19 1.07 26.23
C GLU A 74 13.87 0.33 26.55
N GLY A 75 12.84 0.48 25.71
CA GLY A 75 11.55 -0.19 25.88
C GLY A 75 11.50 -1.60 25.28
N MET A 76 10.34 -2.26 25.41
CA MET A 76 10.11 -3.54 24.73
C MET A 76 10.13 -3.35 23.20
N PRO A 77 10.79 -4.23 22.42
CA PRO A 77 10.81 -4.14 20.97
C PRO A 77 9.40 -4.02 20.38
N ILE A 78 9.18 -3.01 19.54
CA ILE A 78 7.90 -2.75 18.89
C ILE A 78 7.88 -3.50 17.56
N MET A 79 7.43 -4.76 17.58
CA MET A 79 7.48 -5.66 16.42
C MET A 79 6.73 -5.11 15.19
N GLU A 80 5.68 -4.31 15.41
CA GLU A 80 4.96 -3.64 14.34
C GLU A 80 5.83 -2.71 13.49
N LEU A 81 6.95 -2.21 14.02
CA LEU A 81 7.84 -1.30 13.29
C LEU A 81 8.74 -2.01 12.26
N VAL A 82 8.99 -3.30 12.44
CA VAL A 82 9.80 -4.10 11.49
C VAL A 82 8.95 -4.92 10.53
N THR A 83 7.68 -5.14 10.87
CA THR A 83 6.76 -5.99 10.11
C THR A 83 6.57 -5.53 8.66
N PRO A 84 6.43 -4.22 8.34
CA PRO A 84 6.23 -3.80 6.95
C PRO A 84 7.35 -4.19 5.99
N ALA A 85 8.60 -4.29 6.45
CA ALA A 85 9.71 -4.72 5.60
C ALA A 85 9.53 -6.16 5.08
N THR A 86 8.73 -6.98 5.76
CA THR A 86 8.45 -8.37 5.35
C THR A 86 7.67 -8.46 4.04
N THR A 87 6.92 -7.42 3.67
CA THR A 87 6.24 -7.33 2.37
C THR A 87 7.22 -7.51 1.23
N PHE A 88 8.40 -6.87 1.30
CA PHE A 88 9.40 -6.99 0.25
C PHE A 88 10.02 -8.38 0.16
N ILE A 89 10.06 -9.17 1.24
CA ILE A 89 10.53 -10.58 1.18
C ILE A 89 9.65 -11.39 0.21
N GLY A 90 8.33 -11.16 0.26
CA GLY A 90 7.37 -11.79 -0.63
C GLY A 90 7.46 -11.28 -2.07
N SER A 91 7.76 -10.00 -2.27
CA SER A 91 7.57 -9.37 -3.58
C SER A 91 8.83 -9.29 -4.45
N VAL A 92 10.04 -9.28 -3.87
CA VAL A 92 11.29 -9.24 -4.67
C VAL A 92 11.51 -10.50 -5.52
N GLN A 93 10.90 -11.62 -5.15
CA GLN A 93 10.98 -12.85 -5.92
C GLN A 93 10.23 -12.77 -7.27
N PHE A 94 9.34 -11.78 -7.49
CA PHE A 94 8.75 -11.53 -8.80
C PHE A 94 9.78 -10.96 -9.80
N ASP A 95 10.77 -10.19 -9.34
CA ASP A 95 11.85 -9.71 -10.21
C ASP A 95 12.63 -10.86 -10.86
N LEU A 96 12.68 -12.04 -10.21
CA LEU A 96 13.34 -13.24 -10.74
C LEU A 96 12.59 -13.86 -11.92
N LEU A 97 11.31 -13.50 -12.14
CA LEU A 97 10.56 -13.92 -13.32
C LEU A 97 10.98 -13.13 -14.57
N ASN A 98 11.61 -11.97 -14.40
CA ASN A 98 12.05 -11.08 -15.47
C ASN A 98 13.47 -10.56 -15.22
N LEU A 99 14.46 -11.47 -15.27
CA LEU A 99 15.87 -11.15 -15.01
C LEU A 99 16.45 -10.12 -15.98
N ASP A 100 15.95 -10.09 -17.22
CA ASP A 100 16.38 -9.15 -18.25
C ASP A 100 15.76 -7.76 -18.09
N ASN A 101 14.86 -7.58 -17.12
CA ASN A 101 14.19 -6.31 -16.82
C ASN A 101 13.47 -5.72 -18.05
N ALA A 102 12.92 -6.59 -18.90
CA ALA A 102 12.29 -6.24 -20.17
C ALA A 102 10.79 -6.04 -20.04
N ASP A 103 10.19 -5.27 -20.94
CA ASP A 103 8.72 -5.19 -21.04
C ASP A 103 8.15 -6.52 -21.56
N GLY A 104 6.99 -6.92 -21.05
CA GLY A 104 6.35 -8.18 -21.44
C GLY A 104 5.55 -8.83 -20.32
N HIS A 105 5.11 -10.06 -20.60
CA HIS A 105 4.40 -10.95 -19.68
C HIS A 105 5.28 -12.13 -19.31
N PHE A 106 5.48 -12.36 -18.02
CA PHE A 106 6.40 -13.36 -17.49
C PHE A 106 5.67 -14.26 -16.50
N THR A 107 5.75 -15.57 -16.74
CA THR A 107 5.17 -16.59 -15.84
C THR A 107 6.27 -17.48 -15.30
N GLY A 108 6.13 -17.92 -14.05
CA GLY A 108 7.04 -18.91 -13.50
C GLY A 108 6.63 -19.35 -12.11
N LYS A 109 7.60 -19.88 -11.36
CA LYS A 109 7.41 -20.32 -9.98
C LYS A 109 8.22 -19.41 -9.06
N LEU A 110 7.58 -18.82 -8.06
CA LEU A 110 8.26 -18.01 -7.06
C LEU A 110 9.31 -18.84 -6.32
N MET A 111 10.52 -18.31 -6.19
CA MET A 111 11.66 -19.06 -5.65
C MET A 111 11.51 -19.42 -4.17
N LEU A 112 10.93 -18.54 -3.34
CA LEU A 112 10.74 -18.80 -1.91
C LEU A 112 9.38 -19.45 -1.64
N ALA A 113 8.31 -18.89 -2.20
CA ALA A 113 6.96 -19.39 -1.96
C ALA A 113 6.66 -20.71 -2.69
N GLY A 114 7.31 -20.94 -3.84
CA GLY A 114 7.06 -22.11 -4.67
C GLY A 114 5.71 -22.07 -5.40
N TYR A 115 5.06 -20.92 -5.52
CA TYR A 115 3.76 -20.79 -6.18
C TYR A 115 3.92 -20.40 -7.64
N PRO A 116 3.07 -20.92 -8.55
CA PRO A 116 2.92 -20.37 -9.89
C PRO A 116 2.52 -18.89 -9.78
N ALA A 117 3.18 -18.04 -10.54
CA ALA A 117 3.04 -16.61 -10.46
C ALA A 117 3.22 -15.95 -11.83
N VAL A 118 2.73 -14.71 -11.91
CA VAL A 118 2.82 -13.86 -13.11
C VAL A 118 3.42 -12.52 -12.71
N MET A 119 4.15 -11.93 -13.64
CA MET A 119 4.62 -10.56 -13.61
C MET A 119 4.44 -9.96 -15.01
N ASP A 120 3.86 -8.77 -15.08
CA ASP A 120 3.78 -7.97 -16.29
C ASP A 120 4.60 -6.69 -16.10
N ARG A 121 5.30 -6.29 -17.15
CA ARG A 121 5.98 -5.00 -17.21
C ARG A 121 5.58 -4.25 -18.47
N ALA A 122 5.17 -3.00 -18.30
CA ALA A 122 4.89 -2.07 -19.38
C ALA A 122 5.52 -0.71 -19.06
N GLY A 123 6.71 -0.45 -19.60
CA GLY A 123 7.46 0.76 -19.37
C GLY A 123 7.80 0.96 -17.89
N SER A 124 7.14 1.93 -17.25
CA SER A 124 7.35 2.26 -15.84
C SER A 124 6.43 1.51 -14.88
N THR A 125 5.53 0.68 -15.38
CA THR A 125 4.56 -0.03 -14.55
C THR A 125 4.91 -1.52 -14.50
N ILE A 126 5.00 -2.05 -13.30
CA ILE A 126 5.08 -3.47 -13.02
C ILE A 126 3.79 -3.89 -12.33
N THR A 127 3.17 -4.99 -12.75
CA THR A 127 2.10 -5.66 -12.00
C THR A 127 2.48 -7.11 -11.78
N PHE A 128 2.05 -7.71 -10.67
CA PHE A 128 2.44 -9.06 -10.31
C PHE A 128 1.39 -9.72 -9.43
N GLY A 129 1.43 -11.05 -9.36
CA GLY A 129 0.56 -11.78 -8.46
C GLY A 129 0.62 -13.30 -8.60
N TYR A 130 -0.08 -13.96 -7.70
CA TYR A 130 -0.36 -15.39 -7.76
C TYR A 130 -1.77 -15.68 -7.25
N ASP A 131 -2.28 -16.84 -7.65
CA ASP A 131 -3.49 -17.45 -7.12
C ASP A 131 -3.19 -18.94 -6.93
N PHE A 132 -3.07 -19.36 -5.68
CA PHE A 132 -2.57 -20.68 -5.32
C PHE A 132 -3.47 -21.37 -4.31
N LYS A 133 -3.85 -22.61 -4.59
CA LYS A 133 -4.57 -23.46 -3.63
C LYS A 133 -3.58 -24.35 -2.89
N ARG A 134 -3.53 -24.25 -1.57
CA ARG A 134 -2.60 -25.03 -0.73
C ARG A 134 -2.92 -26.51 -0.80
N GLU A 135 -1.92 -27.32 -1.12
CA GLU A 135 -2.07 -28.79 -1.19
C GLU A 135 -1.94 -29.46 0.18
N LYS A 136 -1.22 -28.82 1.12
CA LYS A 136 -0.92 -29.35 2.45
C LYS A 136 -1.05 -28.27 3.52
N ASP A 137 -1.22 -28.69 4.77
CA ASP A 137 -1.14 -27.81 5.92
C ASP A 137 0.23 -27.10 5.99
N GLY A 138 0.20 -25.85 6.45
CA GLY A 138 1.38 -25.07 6.80
C GLY A 138 1.43 -24.81 8.30
N PHE A 139 2.12 -23.75 8.66
CA PHE A 139 2.24 -23.33 10.04
C PHE A 139 1.03 -22.49 10.46
N GLY A 140 0.39 -22.87 11.56
CA GLY A 140 -0.67 -22.08 12.20
C GLY A 140 -2.09 -22.29 11.64
N PRO A 141 -3.08 -21.56 12.20
CA PRO A 141 -4.49 -21.74 11.88
C PRO A 141 -4.89 -21.12 10.51
N LEU A 142 -4.09 -20.21 9.99
CA LEU A 142 -4.30 -19.51 8.72
C LEU A 142 -3.71 -20.22 7.50
N ALA A 143 -3.13 -21.42 7.69
CA ALA A 143 -2.45 -22.16 6.63
C ALA A 143 -2.88 -23.62 6.65
N LYS A 144 -4.07 -23.91 6.10
CA LYS A 144 -4.61 -25.27 5.96
C LYS A 144 -4.64 -25.73 4.51
N ALA A 145 -4.63 -27.04 4.32
CA ALA A 145 -4.84 -27.63 3.01
C ALA A 145 -6.21 -27.20 2.46
N GLY A 146 -6.26 -26.87 1.17
CA GLY A 146 -7.46 -26.39 0.49
C GLY A 146 -7.69 -24.89 0.55
N ASP A 147 -6.97 -24.15 1.40
CA ASP A 147 -7.01 -22.68 1.42
C ASP A 147 -6.52 -22.11 0.09
N ARG A 148 -7.18 -21.06 -0.39
CA ARG A 148 -6.76 -20.29 -1.56
C ARG A 148 -6.01 -19.05 -1.09
N MET A 149 -4.77 -18.91 -1.52
CA MET A 149 -3.90 -17.78 -1.24
C MET A 149 -3.77 -16.96 -2.52
N VAL A 150 -3.97 -15.66 -2.41
CA VAL A 150 -3.89 -14.74 -3.54
C VAL A 150 -3.03 -13.56 -3.14
N GLU A 151 -2.17 -13.11 -4.05
CA GLU A 151 -1.48 -11.82 -3.97
C GLU A 151 -1.66 -11.09 -5.29
N ASN A 152 -1.97 -9.80 -5.23
CA ASN A 152 -1.96 -8.90 -6.37
C ASN A 152 -1.21 -7.63 -6.00
N GLY A 153 -0.28 -7.19 -6.84
CA GLY A 153 0.46 -5.97 -6.59
C GLY A 153 0.89 -5.23 -7.85
N SER A 154 1.36 -4.01 -7.63
CA SER A 154 1.80 -3.07 -8.65
C SER A 154 2.90 -2.16 -8.14
N LEU A 155 3.83 -1.81 -9.00
CA LEU A 155 4.85 -0.78 -8.78
C LEU A 155 4.87 0.19 -9.96
N ASP A 156 4.63 1.48 -9.69
CA ASP A 156 4.94 2.57 -10.59
C ASP A 156 6.35 3.09 -10.29
N LEU A 157 7.28 2.77 -11.18
CA LEU A 157 8.70 3.13 -11.09
C LEU A 157 8.95 4.64 -11.18
N LYS A 158 8.11 5.38 -11.91
CA LYS A 158 8.25 6.84 -12.05
C LYS A 158 7.77 7.55 -10.79
N GLN A 159 6.66 7.08 -10.23
CA GLN A 159 6.09 7.66 -9.02
C GLN A 159 6.76 7.12 -7.74
N GLY A 160 7.51 6.02 -7.83
CA GLY A 160 8.04 5.32 -6.66
C GLY A 160 6.92 4.83 -5.76
N TYR A 161 5.85 4.30 -6.36
CA TYR A 161 4.63 3.92 -5.67
C TYR A 161 4.40 2.42 -5.81
N TYR A 162 4.47 1.71 -4.70
CA TYR A 162 4.23 0.28 -4.59
C TYR A 162 2.92 0.04 -3.85
N LYS A 163 2.14 -0.93 -4.32
CA LYS A 163 0.92 -1.40 -3.67
C LYS A 163 0.80 -2.91 -3.84
N ALA A 164 0.40 -3.61 -2.79
CA ALA A 164 0.05 -5.02 -2.86
C ALA A 164 -1.10 -5.36 -1.91
N GLU A 165 -1.92 -6.33 -2.28
CA GLU A 165 -2.92 -6.94 -1.42
C GLU A 165 -2.77 -8.45 -1.49
N ASP A 166 -2.62 -9.08 -0.33
CA ASP A 166 -2.64 -10.52 -0.17
C ASP A 166 -3.83 -10.94 0.70
N PHE A 167 -4.38 -12.13 0.43
CA PHE A 167 -5.43 -12.71 1.27
C PHE A 167 -5.45 -14.23 1.20
N THR A 168 -5.99 -14.82 2.26
CA THR A 168 -6.29 -16.24 2.34
C THR A 168 -7.79 -16.45 2.45
N GLU A 169 -8.34 -17.27 1.57
CA GLU A 169 -9.74 -17.70 1.55
C GLU A 169 -9.86 -19.16 1.97
N ARG A 170 -10.81 -19.43 2.87
CA ARG A 170 -11.24 -20.79 3.25
C ARG A 170 -12.74 -20.91 3.02
N GLY A 171 -13.15 -21.85 2.18
CA GLY A 171 -14.57 -22.05 1.86
C GLY A 171 -15.26 -20.83 1.22
N GLY A 172 -14.51 -19.99 0.50
CA GLY A 172 -15.02 -18.76 -0.11
C GLY A 172 -15.06 -17.54 0.81
N THR A 173 -14.64 -17.66 2.07
CA THR A 173 -14.56 -16.56 3.02
C THR A 173 -13.12 -16.17 3.28
N ARG A 174 -12.80 -14.87 3.26
CA ARG A 174 -11.48 -14.36 3.63
C ARG A 174 -11.25 -14.55 5.13
N ILE A 175 -10.20 -15.29 5.48
CA ILE A 175 -9.80 -15.53 6.87
C ILE A 175 -8.56 -14.73 7.28
N ALA A 176 -7.81 -14.25 6.30
CA ALA A 176 -6.70 -13.32 6.48
C ALA A 176 -6.63 -12.39 5.26
N ARG A 177 -6.20 -11.16 5.48
CA ARG A 177 -5.98 -10.16 4.44
C ARG A 177 -4.90 -9.19 4.88
N SER A 178 -4.00 -8.83 3.99
CA SER A 178 -3.07 -7.73 4.19
C SER A 178 -3.10 -6.79 2.99
N TYR A 179 -2.97 -5.50 3.26
CA TYR A 179 -2.90 -4.45 2.26
C TYR A 179 -1.68 -3.60 2.57
N HIS A 180 -0.80 -3.49 1.60
CA HIS A 180 0.49 -2.84 1.75
C HIS A 180 0.65 -1.79 0.69
N GLU A 181 1.23 -0.69 1.11
CA GLU A 181 1.38 0.44 0.26
C GLU A 181 2.71 1.09 0.69
N PHE A 182 3.66 1.27 -0.24
CA PHE A 182 4.87 2.08 -0.03
C PHE A 182 5.00 3.21 -1.06
N LYS A 183 5.44 4.39 -0.62
CA LYS A 183 5.69 5.55 -1.50
C LYS A 183 7.04 6.17 -1.20
N ARG A 184 7.88 6.35 -2.22
CA ARG A 184 9.13 7.09 -2.14
C ARG A 184 8.91 8.55 -2.53
N LEU A 185 9.33 9.47 -1.68
CA LEU A 185 9.19 10.90 -1.89
C LEU A 185 10.41 11.49 -2.59
N GLY A 186 10.29 12.73 -3.10
CA GLY A 186 11.35 13.41 -3.83
C GLY A 186 12.63 13.66 -3.03
N ASP A 187 12.53 13.76 -1.71
CA ASP A 187 13.68 13.87 -0.79
C ASP A 187 14.36 12.52 -0.49
N GLY A 188 13.79 11.42 -1.00
CA GLY A 188 14.25 10.06 -0.81
C GLY A 188 13.69 9.36 0.41
N SER A 189 12.93 10.05 1.28
CA SER A 189 12.18 9.41 2.37
C SER A 189 11.07 8.53 1.81
N MET A 190 10.57 7.61 2.64
CA MET A 190 9.54 6.66 2.27
C MET A 190 8.40 6.65 3.29
N ILE A 191 7.17 6.63 2.79
CA ILE A 191 5.96 6.39 3.56
C ILE A 191 5.52 4.95 3.34
N CYS A 192 5.05 4.31 4.39
CA CYS A 192 4.49 2.99 4.39
C CYS A 192 3.12 3.01 5.09
N LEU A 193 2.12 2.38 4.47
CA LEU A 193 0.87 1.98 5.10
C LEU A 193 0.70 0.47 4.98
N VAL A 194 0.48 -0.19 6.11
CA VAL A 194 0.14 -1.62 6.17
C VAL A 194 -1.13 -1.80 6.96
N PHE A 195 -2.09 -2.49 6.36
CA PHE A 195 -3.26 -3.01 7.04
C PHE A 195 -3.17 -4.53 7.05
N SER A 196 -3.44 -5.15 8.19
CA SER A 196 -3.45 -6.61 8.32
C SER A 196 -4.63 -7.02 9.17
N GLY A 197 -5.39 -8.01 8.72
CA GLY A 197 -6.58 -8.49 9.40
C GLY A 197 -6.69 -10.01 9.34
N GLN A 198 -7.18 -10.60 10.43
CA GLN A 198 -7.38 -12.04 10.57
C GLN A 198 -8.72 -12.32 11.25
N ALA A 199 -9.36 -13.42 10.86
CA ALA A 199 -10.66 -13.84 11.40
C ALA A 199 -10.53 -14.71 12.66
N VAL A 200 -9.35 -15.28 12.88
CA VAL A 200 -9.06 -16.20 13.98
C VAL A 200 -7.79 -15.77 14.72
N ASP A 201 -7.69 -16.12 15.99
CA ASP A 201 -6.50 -15.90 16.80
C ASP A 201 -5.41 -16.95 16.52
N VAL A 202 -4.31 -16.92 17.29
CA VAL A 202 -3.18 -17.86 17.16
C VAL A 202 -3.55 -19.30 17.50
N ARG A 203 -4.65 -19.54 18.24
CA ARG A 203 -5.17 -20.86 18.59
C ARG A 203 -6.15 -21.37 17.53
N GLY A 204 -6.64 -20.49 16.66
CA GLY A 204 -7.65 -20.78 15.65
C GLY A 204 -9.08 -20.48 16.11
N ASP A 205 -9.24 -19.83 17.26
CA ASP A 205 -10.53 -19.41 17.79
C ASP A 205 -11.02 -18.17 17.05
N ALA A 206 -12.33 -18.09 16.79
CA ALA A 206 -12.92 -16.96 16.07
C ALA A 206 -12.80 -15.67 16.88
N GLN A 207 -11.85 -14.82 16.48
CA GLN A 207 -11.56 -13.54 17.11
C GLN A 207 -11.07 -12.56 16.04
N PRO A 208 -11.99 -11.93 15.29
CA PRO A 208 -11.63 -10.94 14.28
C PRO A 208 -10.81 -9.82 14.88
N SER A 209 -9.66 -9.55 14.28
CA SER A 209 -8.77 -8.46 14.67
C SER A 209 -8.04 -7.93 13.46
N ASP A 210 -7.80 -6.63 13.45
CA ASP A 210 -7.00 -5.98 12.42
C ASP A 210 -6.15 -4.86 13.00
N SER A 211 -5.15 -4.46 12.24
CA SER A 211 -4.25 -3.38 12.60
C SER A 211 -3.92 -2.53 11.38
N ALA A 212 -3.71 -1.24 11.63
CA ALA A 212 -3.19 -0.29 10.67
C ALA A 212 -1.86 0.26 11.17
N ILE A 213 -0.85 0.26 10.32
CA ILE A 213 0.50 0.72 10.62
C ILE A 213 0.86 1.79 9.59
N TYR A 214 1.28 2.94 10.09
CA TYR A 214 1.90 4.00 9.31
C TYR A 214 3.35 4.16 9.75
N ILE A 215 4.26 4.30 8.78
CA ILE A 215 5.67 4.63 9.02
C ILE A 215 6.13 5.68 8.01
N HIS A 216 6.83 6.69 8.48
CA HIS A 216 7.54 7.68 7.68
C HIS A 216 9.03 7.56 7.93
N ASN A 217 9.69 6.83 7.06
CA ASN A 217 11.11 6.51 7.18
C ASN A 217 11.92 7.52 6.37
N GLY A 218 12.87 8.20 7.02
CA GLY A 218 13.76 9.17 6.40
C GLY A 218 15.09 9.18 7.14
N LYS A 219 16.05 9.96 6.64
CA LYS A 219 17.34 10.12 7.32
C LYS A 219 17.10 10.73 8.72
N ASN A 220 17.49 10.00 9.78
CA ASN A 220 17.27 10.36 11.18
C ASN A 220 15.78 10.54 11.55
N ARG A 221 14.87 9.88 10.82
CA ARG A 221 13.43 10.00 11.00
C ARG A 221 12.76 8.65 10.83
N TYR A 222 11.89 8.33 11.77
CA TYR A 222 11.07 7.11 11.73
C TYR A 222 9.75 7.34 12.45
N ASP A 223 8.94 8.29 11.94
CA ASP A 223 7.66 8.59 12.57
C ASP A 223 6.69 7.43 12.35
N PHE A 224 5.98 7.00 13.40
CA PHE A 224 5.08 5.85 13.28
C PHE A 224 3.76 6.02 14.01
N VAL A 225 2.76 5.29 13.53
CA VAL A 225 1.46 5.10 14.18
C VAL A 225 1.09 3.62 14.03
N VAL A 226 0.73 2.99 15.14
CA VAL A 226 0.17 1.64 15.20
C VAL A 226 -1.22 1.76 15.79
N ALA A 227 -2.22 1.28 15.06
CA ALA A 227 -3.61 1.31 15.46
C ALA A 227 -4.23 -0.09 15.35
N LYS A 228 -5.24 -0.37 16.18
CA LYS A 228 -5.92 -1.66 16.26
C LYS A 228 -7.42 -1.49 15.98
N GLY A 229 -7.99 -2.51 15.35
CA GLY A 229 -9.38 -2.63 14.98
C GLY A 229 -9.91 -4.04 15.24
N ALA A 230 -11.22 -4.22 15.05
CA ALA A 230 -11.93 -5.48 15.29
C ALA A 230 -12.73 -5.97 14.05
N ASN A 231 -12.47 -5.39 12.89
CA ASN A 231 -13.10 -5.74 11.62
C ASN A 231 -12.49 -7.01 11.00
N GLY A 232 -11.32 -7.45 11.44
CA GLY A 232 -10.66 -8.63 10.88
C GLY A 232 -10.32 -8.43 9.40
N PRO A 233 -10.42 -9.45 8.53
CA PRO A 233 -10.10 -9.34 7.11
C PRO A 233 -11.03 -8.40 6.32
N ALA A 234 -12.12 -7.94 6.93
CA ALA A 234 -13.11 -7.06 6.32
C ALA A 234 -12.79 -5.56 6.48
N PHE A 235 -11.60 -5.19 6.98
CA PHE A 235 -11.18 -3.80 7.08
C PHE A 235 -11.27 -3.05 5.74
N THR A 236 -11.44 -1.74 5.78
CA THR A 236 -11.37 -0.88 4.59
C THR A 236 -9.99 -0.21 4.54
N PRO A 237 -9.15 -0.49 3.54
CA PRO A 237 -7.83 0.11 3.46
C PRO A 237 -7.93 1.60 3.15
N ILE A 238 -7.07 2.39 3.79
CA ILE A 238 -6.87 3.81 3.46
C ILE A 238 -5.68 3.91 2.52
N SER A 239 -5.90 4.42 1.32
CA SER A 239 -4.83 4.59 0.32
C SER A 239 -4.21 6.00 0.37
N PHE A 240 -2.92 6.07 0.07
CA PHE A 240 -2.17 7.31 -0.16
C PHE A 240 -1.90 7.62 -1.63
N ALA A 241 -2.49 6.90 -2.60
CA ALA A 241 -2.32 7.18 -4.03
C ALA A 241 -2.44 8.69 -4.34
N ASP A 242 -3.50 9.31 -3.82
CA ASP A 242 -3.79 10.74 -4.02
C ASP A 242 -3.25 11.64 -2.89
N LYS A 243 -2.54 11.07 -1.91
CA LYS A 243 -2.01 11.81 -0.77
C LYS A 243 -0.52 12.08 -1.02
N GLY A 244 -0.09 13.33 -0.82
CA GLY A 244 1.29 13.75 -1.00
C GLY A 244 2.23 13.20 0.07
N ASP A 245 2.94 14.10 0.74
CA ASP A 245 3.69 13.79 1.96
C ASP A 245 2.70 13.67 3.13
N LEU A 246 2.20 12.45 3.38
CA LEU A 246 1.30 12.18 4.50
C LEU A 246 2.13 12.22 5.79
N MET A 247 1.73 13.04 6.76
CA MET A 247 2.43 13.21 8.04
C MET A 247 1.80 12.36 9.16
N LYS A 248 2.55 12.11 10.24
CA LYS A 248 2.10 11.30 11.40
C LYS A 248 0.74 11.71 11.95
N ALA A 249 0.51 13.00 12.21
CA ALA A 249 -0.76 13.50 12.75
C ALA A 249 -1.94 13.23 11.80
N GLN A 250 -1.73 13.40 10.49
CA GLN A 250 -2.73 13.11 9.47
C GLN A 250 -3.03 11.61 9.40
N ALA A 251 -2.02 10.75 9.54
CA ALA A 251 -2.21 9.31 9.61
C ALA A 251 -3.05 8.89 10.85
N MET A 252 -2.81 9.52 12.00
CA MET A 252 -3.63 9.30 13.21
C MET A 252 -5.10 9.68 12.97
N GLU A 253 -5.35 10.87 12.41
CA GLU A 253 -6.70 11.33 12.08
C GLU A 253 -7.41 10.38 11.10
N LEU A 254 -6.71 9.92 10.07
CA LEU A 254 -7.25 8.97 9.09
C LEU A 254 -7.60 7.63 9.74
N PHE A 255 -6.73 7.09 10.60
CA PHE A 255 -6.99 5.84 11.31
C PHE A 255 -8.17 5.97 12.26
N GLN A 256 -8.25 7.04 13.04
CA GLN A 256 -9.37 7.30 13.95
C GLN A 256 -10.68 7.47 13.19
N ALA A 257 -10.68 8.21 12.08
CA ALA A 257 -11.85 8.38 11.22
C ALA A 257 -12.33 7.05 10.60
N ALA A 258 -11.41 6.10 10.37
CA ALA A 258 -11.74 4.76 9.91
C ALA A 258 -12.15 3.79 11.06
N GLY A 259 -12.27 4.28 12.30
CA GLY A 259 -12.72 3.50 13.45
C GLY A 259 -11.63 2.72 14.17
N TYR A 260 -10.35 2.99 13.90
CA TYR A 260 -9.24 2.39 14.63
C TYR A 260 -8.98 3.14 15.95
N THR A 261 -8.55 2.38 16.95
CA THR A 261 -7.97 2.93 18.18
C THR A 261 -6.46 2.99 18.03
N ILE A 262 -5.85 4.15 18.27
CA ILE A 262 -4.40 4.28 18.29
C ILE A 262 -3.86 3.51 19.51
N ASP A 263 -3.00 2.52 19.25
CA ASP A 263 -2.34 1.72 20.28
C ASP A 263 -1.00 2.36 20.68
N LYS A 264 -0.20 2.76 19.69
CA LYS A 264 1.10 3.41 19.91
C LYS A 264 1.38 4.40 18.78
N SER A 265 2.05 5.51 19.10
CA SER A 265 2.68 6.38 18.11
C SER A 265 4.01 6.88 18.65
N GLY A 266 4.86 7.38 17.76
CA GLY A 266 6.19 7.83 18.16
C GLY A 266 7.04 8.25 16.98
N GLY A 267 8.34 8.34 17.23
CA GLY A 267 9.33 8.67 16.21
C GLY A 267 10.73 8.77 16.76
N ILE A 268 11.69 9.11 15.89
CA ILE A 268 13.06 9.41 16.31
C ILE A 268 13.13 10.86 16.78
N GLN A 269 13.55 11.05 18.04
CA GLN A 269 13.74 12.36 18.66
C GLN A 269 15.14 12.40 19.28
N GLY A 270 15.96 13.38 18.89
CA GLY A 270 17.33 13.49 19.41
C GLY A 270 18.21 12.26 19.13
N GLY A 271 17.94 11.53 18.05
CA GLY A 271 18.68 10.32 17.68
C GLY A 271 18.22 9.03 18.40
N LYS A 272 17.18 9.10 19.24
CA LYS A 272 16.60 7.93 19.92
C LYS A 272 15.18 7.70 19.47
N LEU A 273 14.77 6.43 19.35
CA LEU A 273 13.36 6.10 19.20
C LEU A 273 12.61 6.43 20.50
N ALA A 274 11.48 7.12 20.40
CA ALA A 274 10.62 7.46 21.53
C ALA A 274 9.14 7.28 21.17
N LEU A 275 8.34 6.91 22.16
CA LEU A 275 6.88 6.93 22.06
C LEU A 275 6.36 8.34 22.33
N ASP A 276 5.26 8.71 21.69
CA ASP A 276 4.49 9.88 22.09
C ASP A 276 3.82 9.60 23.45
N GLN A 277 3.67 10.65 24.27
CA GLN A 277 3.00 10.57 25.58
C GLN A 277 1.48 10.55 25.47
#